data_AF-Q664H5-F1
#
_entry.id   AF-Q664H5-F1
#
_cell.length_a   1.000
_cell.length_b   1.000
_cell.length_c   1.000
_cell.angle_alpha   90.00
_cell.angle_beta   90.00
_cell.angle_gamma   90.00
#
_symmetry.space_group_name_H-M   'P 1'
#
loop_
_entity.id
_entity.type
_entity.pdbx_description
1 polymer ?
#
loop_
_entity_poly.entity_id
_entity_poly.type
_entity_poly.pdbx_seq_one_letter_code
_entity_poly.pdbx_strand_id
1 'polypeptide(L)'
;MTNDTALDYVDRALRLAQKRHHHIKYNVIGGETLEPMYNSIVQQLIYLHNVITGEEKDKSRIHKMTMGMYAAKEFDVMDPIFADRISSALFIAKHIGNGLKVRLPHEIEPDYYDEQKKLKAAYPDDFDV
;
A
#
# COMPACT_ATOMS: atom_id res chain seq x y z
N MET A 1 13.34 -5.88 -15.83
CA MET A 1 12.75 -6.62 -14.70
C MET A 1 13.44 -6.08 -13.47
N THR A 2 12.75 -5.23 -12.71
CA THR A 2 13.23 -4.85 -11.37
C THR A 2 13.08 -6.08 -10.49
N ASN A 3 14.12 -6.40 -9.72
CA ASN A 3 14.06 -7.44 -8.70
C ASN A 3 13.27 -6.88 -7.51
N ASP A 4 11.96 -6.65 -7.69
CA ASP A 4 11.10 -6.12 -6.65
C ASP A 4 11.08 -7.10 -5.48
N THR A 5 11.31 -6.58 -4.28
CA THR A 5 11.22 -7.29 -3.01
C THR A 5 9.92 -6.96 -2.30
N ALA A 6 9.59 -7.70 -1.23
CA ALA A 6 8.44 -7.37 -0.39
C ALA A 6 8.52 -5.95 0.18
N LEU A 7 9.74 -5.49 0.49
CA LEU A 7 9.98 -4.14 0.98
C LEU A 7 9.64 -3.10 -0.10
N ASP A 8 10.01 -3.32 -1.36
CA ASP A 8 9.73 -2.38 -2.46
C ASP A 8 8.24 -2.14 -2.70
N TYR A 9 7.40 -3.17 -2.50
CA TYR A 9 5.94 -3.00 -2.57
C TYR A 9 5.40 -2.16 -1.41
N VAL A 10 5.88 -2.43 -0.19
CA VAL A 10 5.44 -1.73 1.01
C VAL A 10 5.92 -0.28 1.00
N ASP A 11 7.13 -0.02 0.53
CA ASP A 11 7.68 1.33 0.44
C ASP A 11 6.98 2.18 -0.61
N ARG A 12 6.68 1.61 -1.79
CA ARG A 12 5.86 2.30 -2.80
C ARG A 12 4.48 2.67 -2.24
N ALA A 13 3.85 1.75 -1.52
CA ALA A 13 2.57 2.03 -0.87
C ALA A 13 2.70 3.11 0.21
N LEU A 14 3.77 3.07 1.02
CA LEU A 14 4.02 4.02 2.09
C LEU A 14 4.26 5.43 1.54
N ARG A 15 5.12 5.59 0.53
CA ARG A 15 5.41 6.90 -0.08
C ARG A 15 4.17 7.49 -0.72
N LEU A 16 3.36 6.68 -1.42
CA LEU A 16 2.10 7.14 -1.99
C LEU A 16 1.08 7.50 -0.90
N ALA A 17 0.97 6.70 0.16
CA ALA A 17 0.09 7.01 1.30
C ALA A 17 0.48 8.32 1.98
N GLN A 18 1.78 8.58 2.16
CA GLN A 18 2.29 9.85 2.71
C GLN A 18 1.96 11.03 1.78
N LYS A 19 2.13 10.86 0.46
CA LYS A 19 1.75 11.87 -0.54
C LYS A 19 0.25 12.20 -0.46
N ARG A 20 -0.61 11.18 -0.40
CA ARG A 20 -2.06 11.37 -0.27
C ARG A 20 -2.46 11.97 1.07
N HIS A 21 -1.89 11.51 2.17
CA HIS A 21 -2.11 12.07 3.50
C HIS A 21 -1.76 13.56 3.54
N HIS A 22 -0.61 13.95 3.00
CA HIS A 22 -0.22 15.34 2.88
C HIS A 22 -1.22 16.15 2.05
N HIS A 23 -1.63 15.63 0.89
CA HIS A 23 -2.61 16.29 0.03
C HIS A 23 -3.96 16.51 0.74
N ILE A 24 -4.50 15.48 1.39
CA ILE A 24 -5.76 15.57 2.14
C ILE A 24 -5.66 16.58 3.28
N LYS A 25 -4.54 16.57 4.02
CA LYS A 25 -4.35 17.41 5.20
C LYS A 25 -4.20 18.90 4.89
N TYR A 26 -3.55 19.23 3.78
CA TYR A 26 -3.14 20.62 3.50
C TYR A 26 -3.82 21.24 2.27
N ASN A 27 -4.33 20.42 1.35
CA ASN A 27 -4.72 20.89 0.02
C ASN A 27 -6.19 20.55 -0.34
N VAL A 28 -6.95 19.89 0.55
CA VAL A 28 -8.36 19.56 0.34
C VAL A 28 -9.25 20.27 1.36
N ILE A 29 -10.21 21.04 0.88
CA ILE A 29 -11.23 21.69 1.71
C ILE A 29 -12.12 20.59 2.33
N GLY A 30 -12.26 20.57 3.66
CA GLY A 30 -12.97 19.51 4.37
C GLY A 30 -12.14 18.23 4.60
N GLY A 31 -10.86 18.25 4.22
CA GLY A 31 -9.94 17.12 4.33
C GLY A 31 -9.71 16.64 5.77
N GLU A 32 -9.98 17.46 6.78
CA GLU A 32 -9.89 17.10 8.21
C GLU A 32 -10.76 15.90 8.59
N THR A 33 -11.85 15.67 7.85
CA THR A 33 -12.74 14.51 8.07
C THR A 33 -12.13 13.20 7.55
N LEU A 34 -11.30 13.28 6.51
CA LEU A 34 -10.63 12.15 5.87
C LEU A 34 -9.22 11.92 6.41
N GLU A 35 -8.56 12.97 6.93
CA GLU A 35 -7.17 12.94 7.40
C GLU A 35 -6.88 11.79 8.38
N PRO A 36 -7.73 11.47 9.38
CA PRO A 36 -7.47 10.38 10.31
C PRO A 36 -7.39 9.02 9.63
N MET A 37 -8.19 8.81 8.58
CA MET A 37 -8.17 7.58 7.78
C MET A 37 -6.83 7.44 7.03
N TYR A 38 -6.42 8.49 6.32
CA TYR A 38 -5.15 8.49 5.58
C TYR A 38 -3.95 8.34 6.53
N ASN A 39 -3.96 9.02 7.68
CA ASN A 39 -2.95 8.85 8.70
C ASN A 39 -2.91 7.40 9.23
N SER A 40 -4.07 6.77 9.47
CA SER A 40 -4.14 5.36 9.89
C SER A 40 -3.50 4.42 8.87
N ILE A 41 -3.71 4.65 7.58
CA ILE A 41 -3.07 3.87 6.50
C ILE A 41 -1.54 4.06 6.55
N VAL A 42 -1.06 5.30 6.69
CA VAL A 42 0.39 5.58 6.83
C VAL A 42 0.98 4.85 8.03
N GLN A 43 0.35 4.91 9.21
CA GLN A 43 0.86 4.23 10.41
C GLN A 43 0.88 2.70 10.26
N GLN A 44 -0.11 2.13 9.57
CA GLN A 44 -0.15 0.70 9.28
C GLN A 44 0.96 0.27 8.32
N LEU A 45 1.28 1.09 7.31
CA LEU A 45 2.37 0.83 6.38
C LEU A 45 3.75 1.00 7.02
N ILE A 46 3.93 2.00 7.90
CA ILE A 46 5.17 2.14 8.71
C ILE A 46 5.38 0.90 9.57
N TYR A 47 4.33 0.43 10.25
CA TYR A 47 4.39 -0.80 11.02
C TYR A 47 4.80 -1.99 10.16
N LEU A 48 4.21 -2.15 8.97
CA LEU A 48 4.54 -3.24 8.06
C LEU A 48 5.98 -3.16 7.54
N HIS A 49 6.45 -1.96 7.18
CA HIS A 49 7.86 -1.70 6.83
C HIS A 49 8.77 -2.20 7.95
N ASN A 50 8.51 -1.78 9.19
CA ASN A 50 9.34 -2.14 10.34
C ASN A 50 9.32 -3.66 10.63
N VAL A 51 8.21 -4.34 10.35
CA VAL A 51 8.13 -5.81 10.44
C VAL A 51 9.03 -6.48 9.40
N ILE A 52 9.07 -5.94 8.18
CA ILE A 52 9.87 -6.50 7.08
C ILE A 52 11.37 -6.24 7.29
N THR A 53 11.74 -5.06 7.79
CA THR A 53 13.14 -4.71 8.11
C THR A 53 13.63 -5.34 9.41
N GLY A 54 12.73 -5.91 10.22
CA GLY A 54 13.05 -6.57 11.48
C GLY A 54 13.18 -5.63 12.68
N GLU A 55 12.87 -4.34 12.51
CA GLU A 55 12.78 -3.36 13.58
C GLU A 55 11.59 -3.64 14.52
N GLU A 56 10.47 -4.12 13.97
CA GLU A 56 9.29 -4.55 14.71
C GLU A 56 9.22 -6.07 14.76
N LYS A 57 9.16 -6.63 15.97
CA LYS A 57 9.13 -8.07 16.23
C LYS A 57 7.72 -8.57 16.50
N ASP A 58 6.84 -7.72 17.02
CA ASP A 58 5.46 -8.09 17.27
C ASP A 58 4.64 -8.05 15.98
N LYS A 59 4.38 -9.24 15.44
CA LYS A 59 3.55 -9.44 14.23
C LYS A 59 2.05 -9.54 14.52
N SER A 60 1.63 -9.53 15.79
CA SER A 60 0.23 -9.73 16.19
C SER A 60 -0.71 -8.64 15.65
N ARG A 61 -0.18 -7.44 15.41
CA ARG A 61 -0.96 -6.30 14.91
C ARG A 61 -1.31 -6.42 13.42
N ILE A 62 -0.66 -7.30 12.66
CA ILE A 62 -1.00 -7.56 11.25
C ILE A 62 -2.48 -7.93 11.09
N HIS A 63 -3.01 -8.80 11.97
CA HIS A 63 -4.41 -9.23 11.91
C HIS A 63 -5.42 -8.14 12.27
N LYS A 64 -4.95 -6.99 12.77
CA LYS A 64 -5.77 -5.82 13.13
C LYS A 64 -5.69 -4.71 12.08
N MET A 65 -4.94 -4.90 11.00
CA MET A 65 -4.83 -3.90 9.94
C MET A 65 -6.15 -3.74 9.19
N THR A 66 -6.57 -2.49 9.00
CA THR A 66 -7.81 -2.10 8.34
C THR A 66 -7.58 -1.41 6.99
N MET A 67 -6.33 -1.12 6.60
CA MET A 67 -6.00 -0.41 5.35
C MET A 67 -6.63 -1.07 4.10
N GLY A 68 -6.77 -2.40 4.11
CA GLY A 68 -7.41 -3.15 3.04
C GLY A 68 -8.91 -2.93 2.87
N MET A 69 -9.61 -2.49 3.92
CA MET A 69 -11.05 -2.19 3.83
C MET A 69 -11.31 -0.94 2.98
N TYR A 70 -10.38 0.01 2.98
CA TYR A 70 -10.48 1.26 2.21
C TYR A 70 -10.09 1.07 0.74
N ALA A 71 -9.05 0.28 0.47
CA ALA A 71 -8.60 0.00 -0.90
C ALA A 71 -9.72 -0.51 -1.82
N ALA A 72 -10.50 -1.48 -1.35
CA ALA A 72 -11.55 -2.10 -2.14
C ALA A 72 -12.87 -1.30 -2.20
N LYS A 73 -13.11 -0.38 -1.26
CA LYS A 73 -14.41 0.32 -1.16
C LYS A 73 -14.37 1.77 -1.60
N GLU A 74 -13.24 2.44 -1.41
CA GLU A 74 -13.11 3.88 -1.63
C GLU A 74 -12.16 4.21 -2.77
N PHE A 75 -11.03 3.49 -2.88
CA PHE A 75 -9.97 3.86 -3.81
C PHE A 75 -10.03 3.18 -5.18
N ASP A 76 -10.65 2.01 -5.29
CA ASP A 76 -10.68 1.28 -6.57
C ASP A 76 -11.27 2.10 -7.74
N VAL A 77 -12.22 2.99 -7.43
CA VAL A 77 -12.83 3.91 -8.41
C VAL A 77 -12.16 5.29 -8.40
N MET A 78 -11.81 5.82 -7.22
CA MET A 78 -11.38 7.22 -7.07
C MET A 78 -9.86 7.42 -7.22
N ASP A 79 -9.07 6.42 -6.85
CA ASP A 79 -7.60 6.45 -6.89
C ASP A 79 -7.05 5.03 -7.16
N PRO A 80 -7.20 4.53 -8.40
CA PRO A 80 -6.89 3.13 -8.73
C PRO A 80 -5.43 2.74 -8.45
N ILE A 81 -4.49 3.66 -8.66
CA ILE A 81 -3.08 3.40 -8.32
C ILE A 81 -2.88 3.24 -6.81
N PHE A 82 -3.56 4.03 -5.98
CA PHE A 82 -3.46 3.88 -4.54
C PHE A 82 -4.10 2.57 -4.07
N ALA A 83 -5.23 2.18 -4.67
CA ALA A 83 -5.85 0.87 -4.43
C ALA A 83 -4.90 -0.30 -4.74
N ASP A 84 -4.20 -0.25 -5.88
CA ASP A 84 -3.20 -1.25 -6.28
C ASP A 84 -2.05 -1.35 -5.26
N ARG A 85 -1.47 -0.21 -4.85
CA ARG A 85 -0.36 -0.19 -3.90
C ARG A 85 -0.76 -0.74 -2.52
N ILE A 86 -1.93 -0.33 -2.00
CA ILE A 86 -2.44 -0.83 -0.71
C ILE A 86 -2.77 -2.32 -0.80
N SER A 87 -3.35 -2.78 -1.91
CA SER A 87 -3.68 -4.20 -2.11
C SER A 87 -2.42 -5.07 -2.13
N SER A 88 -1.37 -4.63 -2.83
CA SER A 88 -0.07 -5.29 -2.82
C SER A 88 0.54 -5.38 -1.42
N ALA A 89 0.54 -4.27 -0.68
CA ALA A 89 1.07 -4.25 0.69
C ALA A 89 0.25 -5.16 1.64
N LEU A 90 -1.08 -5.17 1.51
CA LEU A 90 -1.95 -6.05 2.28
C LEU A 90 -1.72 -7.52 1.96
N PHE A 91 -1.50 -7.85 0.69
CA PHE A 91 -1.20 -9.21 0.25
C PHE A 91 0.07 -9.75 0.95
N ILE A 92 1.12 -8.93 0.99
CA ILE A 92 2.37 -9.23 1.70
C ILE A 92 2.12 -9.35 3.21
N ALA A 93 1.40 -8.41 3.81
CA ALA A 93 1.08 -8.44 5.24
C ALA A 93 0.39 -9.75 5.63
N LYS A 94 -0.59 -10.21 4.84
CA LYS A 94 -1.31 -11.47 5.08
C LYS A 94 -0.38 -12.69 5.04
N HIS A 95 0.59 -12.74 4.13
CA HIS A 95 1.57 -13.83 4.11
C HIS A 95 2.42 -13.83 5.38
N ILE A 96 2.92 -12.66 5.78
CA ILE A 96 3.74 -12.52 6.98
C ILE A 96 2.95 -12.89 8.25
N GLY A 97 1.72 -12.37 8.41
CA GLY A 97 0.88 -12.64 9.57
C GLY A 97 0.49 -14.11 9.72
N ASN A 98 0.32 -14.81 8.60
CA ASN A 98 0.00 -16.24 8.61
C ASN A 98 1.25 -17.14 8.72
N GLY A 99 2.45 -16.57 8.87
CA GLY A 99 3.71 -17.33 8.94
C GLY A 99 4.07 -18.03 7.62
N LEU A 100 3.54 -17.55 6.50
CA LEU A 100 3.77 -18.13 5.17
C LEU A 100 5.04 -17.55 4.55
N LYS A 101 5.66 -18.33 3.65
CA LYS A 101 6.67 -17.77 2.74
C LYS A 101 6.00 -16.67 1.91
N VAL A 102 6.55 -15.46 1.95
CA VAL A 102 6.04 -14.33 1.17
C VAL A 102 6.20 -14.63 -0.31
N ARG A 103 5.09 -14.65 -1.03
CA ARG A 103 5.04 -14.53 -2.48
C ARG A 103 4.76 -13.07 -2.82
N LEU A 104 5.20 -12.64 -3.99
CA LEU A 104 5.00 -11.27 -4.48
C LEU A 104 3.86 -11.22 -5.49
N PRO A 105 3.14 -10.09 -5.62
CA PRO A 105 2.03 -9.96 -6.56
C PRO A 105 2.37 -10.42 -7.99
N HIS A 106 3.53 -10.00 -8.50
CA HIS A 106 4.00 -10.37 -9.83
C HIS A 106 4.33 -11.85 -10.03
N GLU A 107 4.47 -12.62 -8.94
CA GLU A 107 4.72 -14.07 -9.00
C GLU A 107 3.42 -14.89 -9.07
N ILE A 108 2.25 -14.25 -8.92
CA ILE A 108 0.95 -14.94 -8.87
C ILE A 108 -0.02 -14.37 -9.89
N GLU A 109 -0.02 -13.07 -10.08
CA GLU A 109 -0.96 -12.38 -10.97
C GLU A 109 -0.45 -12.48 -12.42
N PRO A 110 -1.16 -13.21 -13.31
CA PRO A 110 -0.71 -13.44 -14.67
C PRO A 110 -0.60 -12.14 -15.48
N ASP A 111 -1.49 -11.18 -15.21
CA ASP A 111 -1.60 -9.92 -15.94
C ASP A 111 -0.89 -8.76 -15.22
N TYR A 112 -0.11 -9.05 -14.16
CA TYR A 112 0.51 -8.04 -13.30
C TYR A 112 1.24 -6.96 -14.11
N TYR A 113 2.15 -7.37 -15.00
CA TYR A 113 2.96 -6.41 -15.74
C TYR A 113 2.14 -5.56 -16.72
N ASP A 114 1.04 -6.07 -17.24
CA ASP A 114 0.20 -5.31 -18.15
C ASP A 114 -0.66 -4.31 -17.38
N GLU A 115 -1.17 -4.66 -16.19
CA GLU A 115 -1.80 -3.71 -15.27
C GLU A 115 -0.83 -2.62 -14.81
N GLN A 116 0.40 -2.99 -14.45
CA GLN A 116 1.43 -2.01 -14.07
C GLN A 116 1.79 -1.05 -15.22
N LYS A 117 1.81 -1.51 -16.47
CA LYS A 117 2.00 -0.60 -17.63
C LYS A 117 0.83 0.38 -17.78
N LYS A 118 -0.41 -0.09 -17.61
CA LYS A 118 -1.61 0.77 -17.65
C LYS A 118 -1.57 1.83 -16.55
N LEU A 119 -1.26 1.42 -15.31
CA LEU A 119 -1.12 2.33 -14.18
C LEU A 119 0.00 3.33 -14.39
N LYS A 120 1.14 2.91 -14.93
CA LYS A 120 2.25 3.82 -15.24
C LYS A 120 1.88 4.87 -16.28
N ALA A 121 1.15 4.46 -17.32
CA ALA A 121 0.69 5.37 -18.36
C ALA A 121 -0.38 6.36 -17.84
N ALA A 122 -1.28 5.90 -16.96
CA ALA A 122 -2.36 6.71 -16.42
C ALA A 122 -1.92 7.64 -15.27
N TYR A 123 -0.96 7.22 -14.45
CA TYR A 123 -0.54 7.91 -13.23
C TYR A 123 0.99 8.08 -13.13
N PRO A 124 1.64 8.70 -14.12
CA PRO A 124 3.10 8.76 -14.18
C PRO A 124 3.74 9.44 -12.95
N ASP A 125 3.08 10.46 -12.38
CA ASP A 125 3.57 11.21 -11.21
C ASP A 125 3.40 10.48 -9.88
N ASP A 126 2.60 9.41 -9.86
CA ASP A 126 2.33 8.58 -8.67
C ASP A 126 2.96 7.18 -8.78
N PHE A 127 3.34 6.76 -9.99
CA PHE A 127 3.80 5.39 -10.25
C PHE A 127 5.14 5.06 -9.61
N ASP A 128 6.10 5.96 -9.74
CA ASP A 128 7.49 5.81 -9.29
C ASP A 128 7.79 6.61 -8.00
N VAL A 129 6.75 7.04 -7.28
CA VAL A 129 6.86 7.83 -6.04
C VAL A 129 7.60 7.09 -4.93
#